data_AF-D4E508-F1
#
_entry.id   AF-D4E508-F1
#
_cell.length_a   1.000
_cell.length_b   1.000
_cell.length_c   1.000
_cell.angle_alpha   90.00
_cell.angle_beta   90.00
_cell.angle_gamma   90.00
#
_symmetry.space_group_name_H-M   'P 1'
#
loop_
_entity.id
_entity.type
_entity.pdbx_description
1 polymer ?
#
loop_
_entity_poly.entity_id
_entity_poly.type
_entity_poly.pdbx_seq_one_letter_code
_entity_poly.pdbx_strand_id
1 'polypeptide(L)'
;MIKREDIKMKLVILSSAVLGLVCLLSGCVSPEQQAAMDRAQCSGYGFKADSVEFAQCMQKIDIHRDEMVAAENAQWQQRMALEERKNARQNDRHNSSNTVVVIHRAAEEILDKTPAFDRQGNPNFDAEGNYQGPHGVGALVGPEDNPDLNPNLGG
;
A
#
# COMPACT_ATOMS: atom_id res chain seq x y z
N MET A 1 49.39 -23.52 -7.69
CA MET A 1 49.14 -23.34 -6.25
C MET A 1 47.72 -22.80 -6.10
N ILE A 2 46.80 -23.57 -5.50
CA ILE A 2 45.41 -23.14 -5.26
C ILE A 2 45.40 -22.32 -3.97
N LYS A 3 44.86 -21.09 -3.98
CA LYS A 3 44.86 -20.23 -2.79
C LYS A 3 43.78 -20.69 -1.80
N ARG A 4 44.06 -20.54 -0.51
CA ARG A 4 43.16 -20.89 0.60
C ARG A 4 41.79 -20.21 0.51
N GLU A 5 41.74 -19.05 -0.14
CA GLU A 5 40.50 -18.28 -0.37
C GLU A 5 39.63 -18.88 -1.47
N ASP A 6 40.23 -19.45 -2.52
CA ASP A 6 39.53 -20.18 -3.57
C ASP A 6 38.86 -21.46 -3.02
N ILE A 7 39.51 -22.10 -2.04
CA ILE A 7 38.98 -23.29 -1.36
C ILE A 7 37.77 -22.92 -0.49
N LYS A 8 37.86 -21.83 0.27
CA LYS A 8 36.75 -21.35 1.10
C LYS A 8 35.54 -20.95 0.25
N MET A 9 35.75 -20.24 -0.86
CA MET A 9 34.67 -19.82 -1.75
C MET A 9 33.97 -21.01 -2.41
N LYS A 10 34.73 -22.02 -2.87
CA LYS A 10 34.15 -23.26 -3.39
C LYS A 10 33.39 -24.05 -2.32
N LEU A 11 33.89 -24.10 -1.09
CA LEU A 11 33.20 -24.77 0.02
C LEU A 11 31.87 -24.08 0.37
N VAL A 12 31.82 -22.75 0.36
CA VAL A 12 30.59 -21.97 0.60
C VAL A 12 29.56 -22.19 -0.52
N ILE A 13 29.99 -22.19 -1.78
CA ILE A 13 29.11 -22.44 -2.93
C ILE A 13 28.57 -23.88 -2.91
N LEU A 14 29.41 -24.86 -2.58
CA LEU A 14 28.98 -26.25 -2.48
C LEU A 14 28.01 -26.47 -1.32
N SER A 15 28.25 -25.83 -0.17
CA SER A 15 27.36 -25.97 0.99
C SER A 15 26.00 -25.29 0.78
N SER A 16 25.95 -24.12 0.13
CA SER A 16 24.67 -23.50 -0.23
C SER A 16 23.89 -24.29 -1.29
N ALA A 17 24.58 -24.87 -2.28
CA ALA A 17 23.96 -25.73 -3.29
C ALA A 17 23.35 -27.00 -2.68
N VAL A 18 24.05 -27.63 -1.72
CA VAL A 18 23.54 -28.80 -0.99
C VAL A 18 22.32 -28.42 -0.15
N LEU A 19 22.36 -27.29 0.57
CA LEU A 19 21.23 -26.85 1.39
C LEU A 19 20.00 -26.53 0.53
N GLY A 20 20.20 -25.87 -0.62
CA GLY A 20 19.12 -25.56 -1.57
C GLY A 20 18.48 -26.83 -2.15
N LEU A 21 19.28 -27.84 -2.49
CA LEU A 21 18.77 -29.12 -3.01
C LEU A 21 17.92 -29.88 -1.98
N VAL A 22 18.32 -29.89 -0.71
CA VAL A 22 17.56 -30.54 0.37
C VAL A 22 16.21 -29.86 0.60
N CYS A 23 16.16 -28.52 0.56
CA CYS A 23 14.91 -27.78 0.70
C CYS A 23 13.90 -28.02 -0.42
N LEU A 24 14.36 -28.35 -1.63
CA LEU A 24 13.47 -28.65 -2.76
C LEU A 24 12.80 -30.04 -2.66
N LEU A 25 13.33 -30.92 -1.82
CA LEU A 25 12.84 -32.30 -1.67
C LEU A 25 11.88 -32.49 -0.48
N SER A 26 11.59 -31.46 0.30
CA SER A 26 10.83 -31.57 1.56
C SER A 26 9.30 -31.64 1.43
N GLY A 27 8.74 -31.84 0.22
CA GLY A 27 7.30 -31.67 -0.04
C GLY A 27 6.53 -32.87 -0.60
N CYS A 28 7.14 -34.04 -0.81
CA CYS A 28 6.47 -35.14 -1.52
C CYS A 28 6.07 -36.27 -0.58
N VAL A 29 4.93 -36.13 0.11
CA VAL A 29 4.22 -37.29 0.68
C VAL A 29 3.06 -37.65 -0.24
N SER A 30 2.96 -38.92 -0.61
CA SER A 30 1.85 -39.38 -1.43
C SER A 30 0.61 -39.68 -0.57
N PRO A 31 -0.61 -39.65 -1.15
CA PRO A 31 -1.83 -39.93 -0.40
C PRO A 31 -1.81 -41.31 0.26
N GLU A 32 -1.24 -42.32 -0.41
CA GLU A 32 -1.12 -43.65 0.16
C GLU A 32 -0.11 -43.72 1.32
N GLN A 33 1.01 -42.99 1.22
CA GLN A 33 1.98 -42.89 2.31
C GLN A 33 1.39 -42.19 3.52
N GLN A 34 0.61 -41.13 3.30
CA GLN A 34 -0.09 -40.42 4.36
C GLN A 34 -1.10 -41.32 5.07
N ALA A 35 -1.94 -42.02 4.33
CA ALA A 35 -2.88 -42.96 4.90
C ALA A 35 -2.18 -44.14 5.60
N ALA A 36 -0.97 -44.53 5.19
CA ALA A 36 -0.16 -45.51 5.90
C ALA A 36 0.37 -44.96 7.25
N MET A 37 0.81 -43.70 7.28
CA MET A 37 1.22 -43.02 8.51
C MET A 37 0.05 -42.83 9.48
N ASP A 38 -1.12 -42.43 9.00
CA ASP A 38 -2.31 -42.25 9.83
C ASP A 38 -2.74 -43.60 10.45
N ARG A 39 -2.73 -44.68 9.64
CA ARG A 39 -2.98 -46.04 10.15
C ARG A 39 -1.94 -46.46 11.19
N ALA A 40 -0.66 -46.17 10.94
CA ALA A 40 0.41 -46.46 11.89
C ALA A 40 0.21 -45.70 13.20
N GLN A 41 -0.18 -44.42 13.12
CA GLN A 41 -0.48 -43.59 14.29
C GLN A 41 -1.66 -44.16 15.10
N CYS A 42 -2.78 -44.49 14.45
CA CYS A 42 -3.93 -45.09 15.13
C CYS A 42 -3.60 -46.46 15.74
N SER A 43 -2.79 -47.28 15.07
CA SER A 43 -2.31 -48.55 15.63
C SER A 43 -1.35 -48.34 16.81
N GLY A 44 -0.55 -47.27 16.79
CA GLY A 44 0.36 -46.88 17.85
C GLY A 44 -0.36 -46.44 19.14
N TYR A 45 -1.59 -45.94 19.01
CA TYR A 45 -2.48 -45.72 20.16
C TYR A 45 -3.08 -47.03 20.72
N GLY A 46 -2.86 -48.16 20.06
CA GLY A 46 -3.32 -49.48 20.50
C GLY A 46 -4.67 -49.91 19.93
N PHE A 47 -5.25 -49.16 19.00
CA PHE A 47 -6.51 -49.54 18.35
C PHE A 47 -6.29 -50.67 17.33
N LYS A 48 -7.21 -51.63 17.29
CA LYS A 48 -7.20 -52.71 16.30
C LYS A 48 -7.81 -52.22 14.99
N ALA A 49 -7.20 -52.56 13.86
CA ALA A 49 -7.57 -52.03 12.54
C ALA A 49 -9.05 -52.27 12.14
N ASP A 50 -9.69 -53.29 12.71
CA ASP A 50 -11.08 -53.69 12.48
C ASP A 50 -12.06 -53.14 13.51
N SER A 51 -11.62 -52.24 14.38
CA SER A 51 -12.43 -51.70 15.47
C SER A 51 -13.06 -50.35 15.13
N VAL A 52 -14.16 -50.04 15.81
CA VAL A 52 -14.85 -48.75 15.67
C VAL A 52 -13.94 -47.61 16.14
N GLU A 53 -13.14 -47.83 17.17
CA GLU A 53 -12.19 -46.85 17.72
C GLU A 53 -11.08 -46.52 16.71
N PHE A 54 -10.61 -47.51 15.95
CA PHE A 54 -9.64 -47.26 14.88
C PHE A 54 -10.25 -46.40 13.77
N ALA A 55 -11.48 -46.72 13.34
CA ALA A 55 -12.19 -45.92 12.34
C ALA A 55 -12.44 -44.48 12.84
N GLN A 56 -12.80 -44.31 14.10
CA GLN A 56 -12.96 -42.99 14.73
C GLN A 56 -11.65 -42.22 14.80
N CYS A 57 -10.54 -42.88 15.12
CA CYS A 57 -9.20 -42.27 15.11
C CYS A 57 -8.84 -41.74 13.72
N MET A 58 -9.00 -42.56 12.69
CA MET A 58 -8.75 -42.17 11.30
C MET A 58 -9.63 -41.00 10.87
N GLN A 59 -10.95 -41.08 11.14
CA GLN A 59 -11.89 -40.00 10.84
C GLN A 59 -11.50 -38.67 11.51
N LYS A 60 -11.05 -38.73 12.77
CA LYS A 60 -10.65 -37.53 13.51
C LYS A 60 -9.41 -36.87 12.92
N ILE A 61 -8.44 -37.66 12.46
CA ILE A 61 -7.24 -37.14 11.79
C ILE A 61 -7.65 -36.40 10.49
N ASP A 62 -8.52 -37.00 9.69
CA ASP A 62 -8.99 -36.40 8.43
C ASP A 62 -9.71 -35.07 8.68
N ILE A 63 -10.68 -35.05 9.60
CA ILE A 63 -11.41 -33.83 9.98
C ILE A 63 -10.43 -32.75 10.46
N HIS A 64 -9.46 -33.11 11.32
CA HIS A 64 -8.52 -32.14 11.84
C HIS A 64 -7.64 -31.53 10.74
N ARG A 65 -7.23 -32.33 9.76
CA ARG A 65 -6.46 -31.87 8.61
C ARG A 65 -7.28 -30.89 7.77
N ASP A 66 -8.54 -31.21 7.51
CA ASP A 66 -9.47 -30.36 6.77
C ASP A 66 -9.74 -29.04 7.50
N GLU A 67 -9.90 -29.09 8.83
CA GLU A 67 -10.04 -27.90 9.67
C GLU A 67 -8.82 -26.98 9.59
N MET A 68 -7.60 -27.53 9.63
CA MET A 68 -6.37 -26.74 9.51
C MET A 68 -6.27 -26.06 8.14
N VAL A 69 -6.57 -26.78 7.06
CA VAL A 69 -6.57 -26.21 5.70
C VAL A 69 -7.65 -25.13 5.57
N ALA A 70 -8.85 -25.37 6.10
CA ALA A 70 -9.93 -24.40 6.08
C ALA A 70 -9.56 -23.13 6.90
N ALA A 71 -8.94 -23.29 8.06
CA ALA A 71 -8.49 -22.19 8.91
C ALA A 71 -7.40 -21.36 8.21
N GLU A 72 -6.41 -22.02 7.59
CA GLU A 72 -5.37 -21.34 6.81
C GLU A 72 -5.98 -20.57 5.64
N ASN A 73 -6.88 -21.19 4.87
CA ASN A 73 -7.58 -20.54 3.76
C ASN A 73 -8.39 -19.33 4.23
N ALA A 74 -9.09 -19.44 5.36
CA ALA A 74 -9.83 -18.32 5.94
C ALA A 74 -8.92 -17.16 6.34
N GLN A 75 -7.77 -17.46 6.97
CA GLN A 75 -6.77 -16.45 7.30
C GLN A 75 -6.19 -15.79 6.04
N TRP A 76 -5.91 -16.57 5.00
CA TRP A 76 -5.44 -16.05 3.73
C TRP A 76 -6.45 -15.08 3.10
N GLN A 77 -7.74 -15.46 3.07
CA GLN A 77 -8.80 -14.57 2.59
C GLN A 77 -8.89 -13.27 3.38
N GLN A 78 -8.75 -13.33 4.72
CA GLN A 78 -8.73 -12.12 5.55
C GLN A 78 -7.53 -11.22 5.23
N ARG A 79 -6.33 -11.79 5.07
CA ARG A 79 -5.13 -11.03 4.71
C ARG A 79 -5.28 -10.35 3.34
N MET A 80 -5.78 -11.08 2.34
CA MET A 80 -6.03 -10.54 1.00
C MET A 80 -7.05 -9.38 1.05
N ALA A 81 -8.13 -9.52 1.81
CA ALA A 81 -9.13 -8.46 1.98
C ALA A 81 -8.56 -7.21 2.68
N LEU A 82 -7.65 -7.38 3.65
CA LEU A 82 -6.96 -6.26 4.29
C LEU A 82 -5.99 -5.56 3.35
N GLU A 83 -5.28 -6.32 2.51
CA GLU A 83 -4.38 -5.78 1.50
C GLU A 83 -5.12 -4.97 0.45
N GLU A 84 -6.25 -5.49 -0.05
CA GLU A 84 -7.14 -4.77 -0.97
C GLU A 84 -7.60 -3.43 -0.39
N ARG A 85 -8.02 -3.41 0.88
CA ARG A 85 -8.40 -2.18 1.58
C ARG A 85 -7.24 -1.18 1.70
N LYS A 86 -6.01 -1.66 1.94
CA LYS A 86 -4.82 -0.78 2.00
C LYS A 86 -4.51 -0.20 0.63
N ASN A 87 -4.56 -1.02 -0.43
CA ASN A 87 -4.31 -0.60 -1.79
C ASN A 87 -5.35 0.45 -2.25
N ALA A 88 -6.63 0.27 -1.90
CA ALA A 88 -7.67 1.27 -2.15
C ALA A 88 -7.35 2.62 -1.47
N ARG A 89 -7.01 2.60 -0.17
CA ARG A 89 -6.61 3.83 0.57
C ARG A 89 -5.37 4.50 -0.03
N GLN A 90 -4.38 3.72 -0.45
CA GLN A 90 -3.17 4.25 -1.07
C GLN A 90 -3.48 4.89 -2.43
N ASN A 91 -4.33 4.25 -3.23
CA ASN A 91 -4.77 4.78 -4.51
C ASN A 91 -5.52 6.12 -4.32
N ASP A 92 -6.41 6.20 -3.34
CA ASP A 92 -7.10 7.46 -2.99
C ASP A 92 -6.10 8.55 -2.59
N ARG A 93 -5.09 8.20 -1.78
CA ARG A 93 -4.03 9.14 -1.39
C ARG A 93 -3.22 9.61 -2.59
N HIS A 94 -2.87 8.70 -3.51
CA HIS A 94 -2.11 9.05 -4.72
C HIS A 94 -2.92 9.94 -5.66
N ASN A 95 -4.21 9.65 -5.84
CA ASN A 95 -5.13 10.46 -6.63
C ASN A 95 -5.34 11.86 -6.00
N SER A 96 -5.48 11.92 -4.67
CA SER A 96 -5.60 13.19 -3.96
C SER A 96 -4.31 14.01 -4.02
N SER A 97 -3.13 13.40 -3.85
CA SER A 97 -1.85 14.07 -4.06
C SER A 97 -1.71 14.58 -5.50
N ASN A 98 -2.14 13.81 -6.50
CA ASN A 98 -2.14 14.26 -7.88
C ASN A 98 -3.10 15.45 -8.08
N THR A 99 -4.30 15.39 -7.52
CA THR A 99 -5.29 16.48 -7.56
C THR A 99 -4.76 17.76 -6.90
N VAL A 100 -4.15 17.65 -5.72
CA VAL A 100 -3.56 18.79 -5.00
C VAL A 100 -2.43 19.43 -5.81
N VAL A 101 -1.55 18.63 -6.41
CA VAL A 101 -0.47 19.13 -7.29
C VAL A 101 -1.04 19.87 -8.52
N VAL A 102 -2.15 19.39 -9.09
CA VAL A 102 -2.83 20.07 -10.22
C VAL A 102 -3.46 21.40 -9.78
N ILE A 103 -4.11 21.46 -8.61
CA ILE A 103 -4.73 22.70 -8.11
C ILE A 103 -3.68 23.78 -7.81
N HIS A 104 -2.53 23.43 -7.23
CA HIS A 104 -1.46 24.41 -6.97
C HIS A 104 -0.90 25.02 -8.26
N ARG A 105 -0.87 24.26 -9.36
CA ARG A 105 -0.38 24.75 -10.65
C ARG A 105 -1.40 25.62 -11.40
N ALA A 106 -2.69 25.48 -11.09
CA ALA A 106 -3.76 26.31 -11.64
C ALA A 106 -4.06 27.55 -10.77
N ALA A 107 -3.75 27.53 -9.47
CA ALA A 107 -4.08 28.61 -8.55
C ALA A 107 -3.29 29.92 -8.77
N GLU A 108 -2.13 29.89 -9.44
CA GLU A 108 -1.41 31.12 -9.82
C GLU A 108 -2.09 31.89 -10.98
N GLU A 109 -2.98 31.23 -11.73
CA GLU A 109 -3.67 31.82 -12.89
C GLU A 109 -5.07 32.36 -12.54
N ILE A 110 -5.63 31.99 -11.37
CA ILE A 110 -7.04 32.28 -10.99
C ILE A 110 -7.17 33.44 -9.99
N LEU A 111 -6.09 34.05 -9.51
CA LEU A 111 -6.21 35.29 -8.74
C LEU A 111 -6.40 36.45 -9.72
N ASP A 112 -7.64 36.89 -9.89
CA ASP A 112 -7.98 38.08 -10.67
C ASP A 112 -7.24 39.29 -10.08
N LYS A 113 -6.20 39.74 -10.78
CA LYS A 113 -5.37 40.89 -10.39
C LYS A 113 -6.00 42.22 -10.78
N THR A 114 -7.22 42.23 -11.32
CA THR A 114 -7.89 43.49 -11.64
C THR A 114 -8.21 44.24 -10.34
N PRO A 115 -7.75 45.49 -10.19
CA PRO A 115 -8.00 46.27 -9.00
C PRO A 115 -9.50 46.58 -8.88
N ALA A 116 -10.09 46.29 -7.71
CA ALA A 116 -11.52 46.50 -7.46
C ALA A 116 -11.92 47.98 -7.37
N PHE A 117 -10.99 48.84 -6.96
CA PHE A 117 -11.21 50.28 -6.78
C PHE A 117 -10.14 51.11 -7.50
N ASP A 118 -10.49 52.34 -7.86
CA ASP A 118 -9.54 53.36 -8.30
C ASP A 118 -8.80 54.01 -7.11
N ARG A 119 -7.86 54.92 -7.39
CA ARG A 119 -7.09 55.66 -6.36
C ARG A 119 -7.94 56.60 -5.51
N GLN A 120 -9.17 56.90 -5.92
CA GLN A 120 -10.12 57.73 -5.19
C GLN A 120 -11.10 56.88 -4.37
N GLY A 121 -11.03 55.55 -4.46
CA GLY A 121 -11.90 54.61 -3.77
C GLY A 121 -13.22 54.32 -4.51
N ASN A 122 -13.38 54.72 -5.77
CA ASN A 122 -14.56 54.35 -6.55
C ASN A 122 -14.41 52.94 -7.14
N PRO A 123 -15.49 52.13 -7.19
CA PRO A 123 -15.43 50.80 -7.79
C PRO A 123 -15.10 50.83 -9.29
N ASN A 124 -14.23 49.94 -9.76
CA ASN A 124 -13.96 49.70 -11.19
C ASN A 124 -15.00 48.75 -11.85
N PHE A 125 -16.01 48.33 -11.09
CA PHE A 125 -17.09 47.45 -11.53
C PHE A 125 -18.44 48.17 -11.39
N ASP A 126 -19.37 47.95 -12.34
CA ASP A 126 -20.76 48.38 -12.19
C ASP A 126 -21.54 47.46 -11.20
N ALA A 127 -22.82 47.78 -10.97
CA ALA A 127 -23.67 47.02 -10.06
C ALA A 127 -23.97 45.61 -10.58
N GLU A 128 -23.80 45.39 -11.89
CA GLU A 128 -23.97 44.14 -12.60
C GLU A 128 -22.68 43.30 -12.64
N GLY A 129 -21.55 43.85 -12.18
CA GLY A 129 -20.25 43.17 -12.11
C GLY A 129 -19.40 43.28 -13.39
N ASN A 130 -19.73 44.17 -14.32
CA ASN A 130 -18.91 44.44 -15.50
C ASN A 130 -17.78 45.41 -15.17
N TYR A 131 -16.56 45.08 -15.63
CA TYR A 131 -15.40 45.95 -15.47
C TYR A 131 -15.50 47.17 -16.38
N GLN A 132 -15.59 48.37 -15.78
CA GLN A 132 -15.73 49.64 -16.50
C GLN A 132 -14.39 50.22 -16.97
N GLY A 133 -13.26 49.65 -16.51
CA GLY A 133 -11.93 50.17 -16.80
C GLY A 133 -11.43 51.16 -15.74
N PRO A 134 -10.12 51.43 -15.67
CA PRO A 134 -9.59 52.44 -14.77
C PRO A 134 -9.97 53.83 -15.29
N HIS A 135 -10.74 54.59 -14.52
CA HIS A 135 -11.09 55.96 -14.88
C HIS A 135 -9.89 56.91 -14.67
N GLY A 136 -9.32 57.46 -15.75
CA GLY A 136 -8.21 58.44 -15.68
C GLY A 136 -6.80 57.84 -15.69
N VAL A 137 -5.77 58.66 -15.97
CA VAL A 137 -4.37 58.29 -16.33
C VAL A 137 -3.85 57.06 -15.59
N GLY A 138 -4.08 55.90 -16.21
CA GLY A 138 -3.78 54.59 -15.69
C GLY A 138 -2.29 54.34 -15.62
N ALA A 139 -1.73 54.49 -14.42
CA ALA A 139 -0.55 53.76 -14.02
C ALA A 139 -0.88 53.01 -12.73
N LEU A 140 -0.77 51.68 -12.86
CA LEU A 140 -0.77 50.62 -11.86
C LEU A 140 -0.57 51.14 -10.42
N VAL A 141 -1.42 50.68 -9.50
CA VAL A 141 -1.11 50.67 -8.07
C VAL A 141 0.09 49.75 -7.88
N GLY A 142 1.26 50.34 -7.66
CA GLY A 142 2.49 49.62 -7.36
C GLY A 142 2.56 49.21 -5.89
N PRO A 143 3.51 48.34 -5.50
CA PRO A 143 3.77 48.00 -4.10
C PRO A 143 3.92 49.22 -3.17
N GLU A 144 4.40 50.33 -3.71
CA GLU A 144 4.57 51.63 -3.05
C GLU A 144 3.26 52.33 -2.64
N ASP A 145 2.12 51.99 -3.26
CA ASP A 145 0.80 52.55 -2.96
C ASP A 145 0.04 51.72 -1.90
N ASN A 146 0.62 50.59 -1.45
CA ASN A 146 0.02 49.73 -0.44
C ASN A 146 0.39 50.22 0.98
N PRO A 147 -0.57 50.65 1.83
CA PRO A 147 -0.29 51.16 3.17
C PRO A 147 0.33 50.11 4.11
N ASP A 148 0.14 48.81 3.82
CA ASP A 148 0.79 47.73 4.56
C ASP A 148 2.27 47.57 4.18
N LEU A 149 2.68 48.07 3.02
CA LEU A 149 4.05 48.00 2.49
C LEU A 149 4.77 49.36 2.50
N ASN A 150 4.05 50.47 2.60
CA ASN A 150 4.59 51.82 2.68
C ASN A 150 4.06 52.57 3.93
N PRO A 151 4.86 52.65 5.01
CA PRO A 151 4.41 53.25 6.27
C PRO A 151 4.24 54.78 6.22
N ASN A 152 4.62 55.45 5.12
CA ASN A 152 4.46 56.90 4.98
C ASN A 152 3.07 57.31 4.48
N LEU A 153 2.19 56.35 4.14
CA LEU A 153 0.82 56.63 3.67
C LEU A 153 -0.21 56.64 4.81
N GLY A 154 0.19 56.29 6.04
CA GLY A 154 -0.64 56.40 7.23
C GLY A 154 -0.35 57.68 8.00
N GLY A 155 -0.91 58.80 7.57
CA GLY A 155 -0.81 60.11 8.23
C GLY A 155 -1.82 61.11 7.70
#